data_AF-A0A933YZR3-F1
#
_entry.id   AF-A0A933YZR3-F1
#
_cell.length_a   1.000
_cell.length_b   1.000
_cell.length_c   1.000
_cell.angle_alpha   90.00
_cell.angle_beta   90.00
_cell.angle_gamma   90.00
#
_symmetry.space_group_name_H-M   'P 1'
#
loop_
_entity.id
_entity.type
_entity.pdbx_description
1 polymer ?
#
loop_
_entity_poly.entity_id
_entity_poly.type
_entity_poly.pdbx_seq_one_letter_code
_entity_poly.pdbx_strand_id
1 'polypeptide(L)' 'MGMEVGWHLRFSRDDALEFLVQAKLAPNVEDAVFIAGGWALEWDRGPEAGGWIAARVRRRD' A
#
# COMPACT_ATOMS: atom_id res chain seq x y z
N MET A 1 -19.67 -6.09 15.34
CA MET A 1 -19.08 -4.91 14.68
C MET A 1 -17.94 -5.39 13.80
N GLY A 2 -18.21 -5.59 12.50
CA GLY A 2 -17.17 -5.96 11.53
C GLY A 2 -16.44 -4.69 11.10
N MET A 3 -15.12 -4.64 11.29
CA MET A 3 -14.30 -3.50 10.87
C MET A 3 -14.03 -3.65 9.37
N GLU A 4 -14.75 -2.91 8.54
CA GLU A 4 -14.49 -2.85 7.10
C GLU A 4 -13.14 -2.16 6.86
N VAL A 5 -12.11 -2.95 6.55
CA VAL A 5 -10.84 -2.44 6.04
C VAL A 5 -11.03 -2.15 4.55
N GLY A 6 -11.42 -0.93 4.22
CA GLY A 6 -11.63 -0.49 2.84
C GLY A 6 -10.30 -0.27 2.11
N TRP A 7 -9.95 -1.15 1.17
CA TRP A 7 -8.86 -0.94 0.23
C TRP A 7 -9.43 -0.47 -1.11
N HIS A 8 -9.09 0.74 -1.55
CA HIS A 8 -9.39 1.18 -2.92
C HIS A 8 -8.28 0.69 -3.86
N LEU A 9 -8.49 -0.47 -4.49
CA LEU A 9 -7.60 -1.01 -5.51
C LEU A 9 -7.87 -0.33 -6.86
N ARG A 10 -6.97 0.55 -7.30
CA ARG A 10 -6.95 1.01 -8.69
C ARG A 10 -6.03 0.08 -9.48
N PHE A 11 -6.61 -0.94 -10.13
CA PHE A 11 -5.87 -1.82 -11.02
C PHE A 11 -5.40 -1.03 -12.25
N SER A 12 -4.14 -0.62 -12.27
CA SER A 12 -3.45 -0.24 -13.51
C SER A 12 -2.81 -1.50 -14.10
N ARG A 13 -2.74 -1.59 -15.43
CA ARG A 13 -2.21 -2.75 -16.18
C ARG A 13 -0.68 -2.83 -16.20
N ASP A 14 -0.04 -2.01 -15.37
CA ASP A 14 1.40 -1.94 -15.18
C ASP A 14 1.80 -2.85 -14.02
N ASP A 15 3.02 -3.38 -14.02
CA ASP A 15 3.66 -4.10 -12.91
C ASP A 15 3.83 -3.26 -11.63
N ALA A 16 3.01 -2.21 -11.46
CA ALA A 16 2.95 -1.30 -10.34
C ALA A 16 1.48 -1.04 -9.90
N LEU A 17 1.24 -1.08 -8.59
CA LEU A 17 -0.03 -0.73 -7.97
C LEU A 17 0.19 0.46 -7.04
N GLU A 18 -0.71 1.44 -7.11
CA GLU A 18 -0.72 2.61 -6.23
C GLU A 18 -2.01 2.62 -5.40
N PHE A 19 -1.87 2.80 -4.09
CA PHE A 19 -3.00 2.80 -3.17
C PHE A 19 -2.74 3.69 -1.96
N LEU A 20 -3.82 4.20 -1.35
CA LEU A 20 -3.76 4.95 -0.11
C LEU A 20 -3.92 3.98 1.07
N VAL A 21 -3.07 4.15 2.08
CA VAL A 21 -3.04 3.36 3.30
C VAL A 21 -3.23 4.29 4.48
N GLN A 22 -4.03 3.89 5.46
CA GLN A 22 -4.04 4.61 6.73
C GLN A 22 -2.66 4.49 7.38
N ALA A 23 -2.09 5.59 7.86
CA ALA A 23 -0.73 5.60 8.43
C ALA A 23 -0.51 4.53 9.51
N LYS A 24 -1.54 4.25 10.33
CA LYS A 24 -1.52 3.19 11.35
C LYS A 24 -1.42 1.76 10.80
N LEU A 25 -1.76 1.54 9.54
CA LEU A 25 -1.74 0.24 8.86
C LEU A 25 -0.48 0.07 7.98
N ALA A 26 0.42 1.07 7.94
CA ALA A 26 1.66 0.99 7.17
C ALA A 26 2.49 -0.26 7.52
N PRO A 27 2.70 -0.61 8.81
CA PRO A 27 3.49 -1.79 9.16
C PRO A 27 2.87 -3.10 8.64
N ASN A 28 1.54 -3.20 8.65
CA ASN A 28 0.82 -4.37 8.12
C ASN A 28 1.02 -4.53 6.61
N VAL A 29 1.12 -3.43 5.87
CA VAL A 29 1.40 -3.46 4.43
C VAL A 29 2.85 -3.87 4.16
N GLU A 30 3.80 -3.38 4.97
CA GLU A 30 5.21 -3.77 4.87
C GLU A 30 5.36 -5.29 5.08
N ASP A 31 4.73 -5.84 6.10
CA ASP A 31 4.70 -7.29 6.36
C ASP A 31 4.05 -8.07 5.21
N ALA A 32 2.89 -7.60 4.72
CA ALA A 32 2.17 -8.28 3.65
C ALA A 32 3.00 -8.33 2.34
N VAL A 33 3.66 -7.23 1.97
CA VAL A 33 4.53 -7.17 0.79
C VAL A 33 5.76 -8.07 0.97
N PHE A 34 6.35 -8.07 2.17
CA PHE A 34 7.48 -8.94 2.49
C PHE A 34 7.11 -10.43 2.37
N ILE A 35 5.95 -10.83 2.90
CA ILE A 35 5.44 -12.21 2.85
C ILE A 35 5.08 -12.62 1.42
N ALA A 36 4.43 -11.74 0.65
CA ALA A 36 4.03 -12.04 -0.73
C ALA A 36 5.24 -12.32 -1.63
N GLY A 37 6.39 -11.70 -1.35
CA GLY A 37 7.64 -11.92 -2.06
C GLY A 37 7.60 -11.40 -3.51
N GLY A 38 8.76 -11.03 -4.07
CA GLY A 38 8.81 -10.55 -5.47
C GLY A 38 8.12 -9.20 -5.72
N TRP A 39 7.83 -8.44 -4.67
CA TRP A 39 7.31 -7.08 -4.74
C TRP A 39 8.25 -6.10 -3.99
N ALA A 40 8.40 -4.90 -4.51
CA ALA A 40 9.08 -3.78 -3.87
C ALA A 40 8.03 -2.74 -3.49
N LEU A 41 8.04 -2.28 -2.25
CA LEU A 41 7.14 -1.25 -1.71
C LEU A 41 7.91 0.06 -1.55
N GLU A 42 7.29 1.13 -2.01
CA GLU A 42 7.75 2.50 -1.87
C GLU A 42 6.63 3.33 -1.23
N TRP A 43 6.96 4.06 -0.17
CA TRP A 43 6.04 4.96 0.50
C TRP A 43 6.24 6.38 0.00
N ASP A 44 5.18 7.03 -0.47
CA ASP A 44 5.16 8.48 -0.64
C ASP A 44 4.60 9.11 0.63
N ARG A 45 5.54 9.47 1.52
CA ARG A 45 5.28 10.14 2.80
C ARG A 45 5.35 11.67 2.65
N GLY A 46 4.81 12.21 1.55
CA GLY A 46 4.50 13.64 1.44
C GLY A 46 3.58 14.15 2.58
N PRO A 47 2.92 15.32 2.48
CA PRO A 47 2.09 15.80 3.58
C PRO A 47 0.99 14.76 3.86
N GLU A 48 1.07 14.10 5.02
CA GLU A 48 0.12 13.08 5.46
C GLU A 48 -1.28 13.70 5.44
N ALA A 49 -2.03 13.45 4.36
CA ALA A 49 -3.31 14.08 4.14
C ALA A 49 -4.35 13.40 5.02
N GLY A 50 -4.49 13.88 6.26
CA GLY A 50 -5.50 13.38 7.20
C GLY A 50 -5.25 11.94 7.67
N GLY A 51 -3.99 11.55 7.87
CA GLY A 51 -3.63 10.22 8.39
C GLY A 51 -3.60 9.11 7.34
N TRP A 52 -3.52 9.48 6.06
CA TRP A 52 -3.30 8.58 4.93
C TRP A 52 -1.93 8.83 4.31
N ILE A 53 -1.29 7.75 3.87
CA ILE A 53 -0.02 7.74 3.15
C ILE A 53 -0.21 6.97 1.85
N ALA A 54 0.41 7.45 0.77
CA ALA A 54 0.38 6.75 -0.49
C ALA A 54 1.46 5.67 -0.51
N ALA A 55 1.09 4.47 -0.95
CA ALA A 55 1.97 3.36 -1.23
C ALA A 55 1.99 3.08 -2.73
N ARG A 56 3.17 2.77 -3.23
CA ARG A 56 3.38 2.16 -4.53
C ARG A 56 4.08 0.82 -4.34
N VAL A 57 3.49 -0.25 -4.86
CA VAL A 57 4.17 -1.56 -4.94
C VAL A 57 4.46 -1.87 -6.38
N ARG A 58 5.64 -2.42 -6.67
CA ARG A 58 6.05 -2.87 -8.00
C ARG A 58 6.61 -4.27 -7.95
N ARG A 59 6.49 -5.04 -9.03
CA ARG A 59 7.12 -6.36 -9.09
C ARG A 59 8.65 -6.20 -9.13
N ARG A 60 9.37 -7.08 -8.43
CA ARG A 60 10.83 -7.22 -8.55
C ARG A 60 11.10 -8.16 -9.73
N ASP A 61 11.82 -7.68 -10.73
CA ASP A 61 12.39 -8.53 -11.80
C ASP A 61 13.31 -9.63 -11.24
#